data_AF-T0BGU5-F1
#
_entry.id   AF-T0BGU5-F1
#
_cell.length_a   1.000
_cell.length_b   1.000
_cell.length_c   1.000
_cell.angle_alpha   90.00
_cell.angle_beta   90.00
_cell.angle_gamma   90.00
#
_symmetry.space_group_name_H-M   'P 1'
#
loop_
_entity.id
_entity.type
_entity.pdbx_description
1 polymer ?
#
loop_
_entity_poly.entity_id
_entity_poly.type
_entity_poly.pdbx_seq_one_letter_code
_entity_poly.pdbx_strand_id
1 'polypeptide(L)'
;MNIKALCMSVAVVLTLGGCGQLNHLSDANTAQKAGSTTLNPQVYATCKDIYTSVKTAVSQNKDTQFDDKLNKIEHIGQNSPQGTPNAVLYQDAATVVALDDAMNAEGAPARAAGDLSKALAKLKADLDKYQVS
;
A
#
# COMPACT_ATOMS: atom_id res chain seq x y z
N MET A 1 15.86 2.34 -47.28
CA MET A 1 14.41 2.53 -47.07
C MET A 1 14.22 4.00 -46.72
N ASN A 2 13.82 4.93 -47.61
CA ASN A 2 12.46 5.13 -48.16
C ASN A 2 11.38 4.92 -47.06
N ILE A 3 10.44 5.81 -46.72
CA ILE A 3 9.87 7.01 -47.36
C ILE A 3 8.80 7.61 -46.37
N LYS A 4 8.64 8.95 -46.32
CA LYS A 4 7.41 9.76 -45.98
C LYS A 4 6.78 9.63 -44.56
N ALA A 5 6.12 10.62 -43.94
CA ALA A 5 5.64 11.99 -44.24
C ALA A 5 5.24 12.63 -42.87
N LEU A 6 5.48 13.93 -42.61
CA LEU A 6 4.51 15.05 -42.75
C LEU A 6 3.21 14.84 -41.92
N CYS A 7 2.78 15.67 -40.97
CA CYS A 7 2.59 17.13 -40.94
C CYS A 7 2.70 17.65 -39.50
N MET A 8 3.39 18.76 -39.21
CA MET A 8 2.89 20.15 -39.23
C MET A 8 1.54 20.36 -38.52
N SER A 9 1.58 21.06 -37.38
CA SER A 9 0.73 22.23 -37.09
C SER A 9 1.23 22.94 -35.83
N VAL A 10 2.13 23.91 -36.03
CA VAL A 10 2.25 25.05 -35.11
C VAL A 10 1.08 25.96 -35.45
N ALA A 11 0.08 26.01 -34.58
CA ALA A 11 -0.95 27.04 -34.63
C ALA A 11 -0.82 27.90 -33.37
N VAL A 12 0.00 28.94 -33.50
CA VAL A 12 -0.14 30.16 -32.71
C VAL A 12 -1.42 30.84 -33.19
N VAL A 13 -2.43 30.87 -32.35
CA VAL A 13 -3.54 31.82 -32.47
C VAL A 13 -3.59 32.63 -31.19
N LEU A 14 -2.98 33.81 -31.26
CA LEU A 14 -3.25 34.93 -30.38
C LEU A 14 -4.61 35.50 -30.76
N THR A 15 -5.63 35.24 -29.95
CA THR A 15 -6.84 36.06 -29.91
C THR A 15 -6.99 36.63 -28.51
N LEU A 16 -6.67 37.92 -28.40
CA LEU A 16 -7.07 38.80 -27.32
C LEU A 16 -8.60 38.90 -27.30
N GLY A 17 -9.22 38.65 -26.14
CA GLY A 17 -10.61 39.00 -25.89
C GLY A 17 -11.30 38.06 -24.89
N GLY A 18 -11.57 38.57 -23.69
CA GLY A 18 -12.59 38.01 -22.79
C GLY A 18 -12.03 37.39 -21.52
N CYS A 19 -12.47 37.94 -20.39
CA CYS A 19 -12.05 37.64 -19.02
C CYS A 19 -12.12 36.14 -18.65
N GLY A 20 -11.08 35.65 -17.98
CA GLY A 20 -11.13 34.39 -17.23
C GLY A 20 -9.91 33.50 -17.42
N GLN A 21 -8.74 33.93 -16.96
CA GLN A 21 -7.54 33.08 -16.93
C GLN A 21 -6.95 33.08 -15.51
N LEU A 22 -7.47 32.19 -14.67
CA LEU A 22 -6.66 31.52 -13.64
C LEU A 22 -6.42 30.11 -14.16
N ASN A 23 -5.27 29.93 -14.81
CA ASN A 23 -4.75 28.63 -15.18
C ASN A 23 -4.64 27.76 -13.93
N HIS A 24 -5.46 26.72 -13.88
CA HIS A 24 -4.98 25.34 -13.97
C HIS A 24 -3.62 25.09 -13.29
N LEU A 25 -3.63 25.01 -11.96
CA LEU A 25 -2.74 24.12 -11.21
C LEU A 25 -3.56 22.88 -10.87
N SER A 26 -3.72 22.02 -11.86
CA SER A 26 -4.24 20.65 -11.67
C SER A 26 -3.17 19.65 -12.12
N ASP A 27 -1.93 19.88 -11.71
CA ASP A 27 -0.84 18.92 -11.84
C ASP A 27 -0.51 18.36 -10.46
N ALA A 28 -1.28 17.32 -10.09
CA ALA A 28 -0.83 16.13 -9.36
C ALA A 28 -2.02 15.30 -8.87
N ASN A 29 -2.88 14.79 -9.76
CA ASN A 29 -3.66 13.60 -9.40
C ASN A 29 -4.16 12.72 -10.56
N THR A 30 -3.89 13.07 -11.82
CA THR A 30 -4.34 12.27 -12.97
C THR A 30 -3.37 11.14 -13.33
N ALA A 31 -2.78 10.52 -12.31
CA ALA A 31 -2.19 9.19 -12.40
C ALA A 31 -2.83 8.27 -11.35
N GLN A 32 -4.16 8.36 -11.18
CA GLN A 32 -4.94 7.16 -10.86
C GLN A 32 -4.86 6.21 -12.06
N LYS A 33 -3.67 5.63 -12.25
CA LYS A 33 -3.51 4.37 -12.96
C LYS A 33 -4.43 3.42 -12.22
N ALA A 34 -5.47 2.94 -12.92
CA ALA A 34 -6.44 1.98 -12.43
C ALA A 34 -5.72 0.67 -12.05
N GLY A 35 -4.97 0.68 -10.95
CA GLY A 35 -4.47 -0.52 -10.31
C GLY A 35 -5.67 -1.10 -9.59
N SER A 36 -6.07 -2.26 -10.07
CA SER A 36 -7.13 -3.13 -9.56
C SER A 36 -7.58 -2.73 -8.15
N THR A 37 -8.73 -2.05 -8.05
CA THR A 37 -9.45 -1.82 -6.78
C THR A 37 -9.86 -3.15 -6.13
N THR A 38 -9.78 -4.24 -6.88
CA THR A 38 -10.05 -5.60 -6.42
C THR A 38 -8.90 -6.09 -5.54
N LEU A 39 -9.24 -6.36 -4.29
CA LEU A 39 -8.37 -7.03 -3.34
C LEU A 39 -7.93 -8.40 -3.91
N ASN A 40 -6.64 -8.68 -3.86
CA ASN A 40 -6.09 -9.97 -4.20
C ASN A 40 -6.36 -10.95 -3.03
N PRO A 41 -7.02 -12.10 -3.27
CA PRO A 41 -7.35 -13.06 -2.21
C PRO A 41 -6.12 -13.59 -1.46
N GLN A 42 -4.98 -13.70 -2.13
CA GLN A 42 -3.72 -14.14 -1.52
C GLN A 42 -3.19 -13.08 -0.54
N VAL A 43 -3.24 -11.79 -0.91
CA VAL A 43 -2.86 -10.69 -0.01
C VAL A 43 -3.73 -10.73 1.25
N TYR A 44 -5.06 -10.83 1.07
CA TYR A 44 -5.98 -10.93 2.20
C TYR A 44 -5.69 -12.14 3.10
N ALA A 45 -5.54 -13.33 2.52
CA ALA A 45 -5.29 -14.56 3.26
C ALA A 45 -3.97 -14.50 4.05
N THR A 46 -2.90 -14.01 3.43
CA THR A 46 -1.59 -13.85 4.08
C THR A 46 -1.62 -12.80 5.18
N CYS A 47 -2.24 -11.64 4.96
CA CYS A 47 -2.37 -10.61 6.00
C CYS A 47 -3.21 -11.10 7.19
N LYS A 48 -4.28 -11.88 6.93
CA LYS A 48 -5.08 -12.51 7.98
C LYS A 48 -4.29 -13.56 8.78
N ASP A 49 -3.46 -14.34 8.09
CA ASP A 49 -2.57 -15.32 8.71
C ASP A 49 -1.48 -14.66 9.56
N ILE A 50 -0.86 -13.58 9.08
CA ILE A 50 0.08 -12.75 9.86
C ILE A 50 -0.59 -12.21 11.13
N TYR A 51 -1.76 -11.56 11.00
CA TYR A 51 -2.51 -11.05 12.15
C TYR A 51 -2.76 -12.15 13.20
N THR A 52 -3.23 -13.31 12.76
CA THR A 52 -3.58 -14.43 13.66
C THR A 52 -2.33 -15.03 14.31
N SER A 53 -1.28 -15.22 13.52
CA SER A 53 -0.04 -15.85 13.96
C SER A 53 0.73 -14.96 14.94
N VAL A 54 0.88 -13.66 14.64
CA VAL A 54 1.55 -12.70 15.52
C VAL A 54 0.77 -12.55 16.83
N LYS A 55 -0.55 -12.37 16.76
CA LYS A 55 -1.40 -12.32 17.98
C LYS A 55 -1.20 -13.55 18.86
N THR A 56 -1.11 -14.73 18.23
CA THR A 56 -0.87 -16.00 18.95
C THR A 56 0.53 -16.03 19.54
N ALA A 57 1.57 -15.68 18.77
CA ALA A 57 2.96 -15.64 19.21
C ALA A 57 3.16 -14.72 20.41
N VAL A 58 2.62 -13.49 20.35
CA VAL A 58 2.62 -12.53 21.46
C VAL A 58 1.94 -13.12 22.70
N SER A 59 0.74 -13.71 22.55
CA SER A 59 0.02 -14.30 23.70
C SER A 59 0.73 -15.53 24.32
N GLN A 60 1.53 -16.24 23.52
CA GLN A 60 2.29 -17.41 23.95
C GLN A 60 3.73 -17.07 24.32
N ASN A 61 4.13 -15.80 24.22
CA ASN A 61 5.50 -15.33 24.39
C ASN A 61 6.51 -16.17 23.56
N LYS A 62 6.16 -16.41 22.29
CA LYS A 62 7.00 -17.14 21.34
C LYS A 62 7.67 -16.17 20.39
N ASP A 63 8.97 -16.38 20.20
CA ASP A 63 9.74 -15.76 19.13
C ASP A 63 9.45 -16.52 17.83
N THR A 64 8.91 -15.84 16.83
CA THR A 64 8.57 -16.42 15.53
C THR A 64 8.73 -15.36 14.47
N GLN A 65 9.49 -15.66 13.42
CA GLN A 65 9.66 -14.74 12.30
C GLN A 65 8.53 -14.89 11.29
N PHE A 66 8.08 -13.76 10.76
CA PHE A 66 6.95 -13.69 9.83
C PHE A 66 7.33 -13.11 8.46
N ASP A 67 8.60 -12.78 8.23
CA ASP A 67 9.14 -12.26 6.96
C ASP A 67 8.78 -13.14 5.77
N ASP A 68 8.92 -14.46 5.91
CA ASP A 68 8.59 -15.42 4.85
C ASP A 68 7.12 -15.34 4.43
N LYS A 69 6.21 -14.98 5.35
CA LYS A 69 4.80 -14.77 5.03
C LYS A 69 4.64 -13.46 4.25
N LEU A 70 5.32 -12.40 4.69
CA LEU A 70 5.26 -11.09 4.06
C LEU A 70 5.85 -11.12 2.62
N ASN A 71 6.99 -11.78 2.44
CA ASN A 71 7.69 -11.94 1.15
C ASN A 71 6.82 -12.60 0.08
N LYS A 72 5.91 -13.51 0.46
CA LYS A 72 4.97 -14.16 -0.49
C LYS A 72 4.04 -13.18 -1.19
N ILE A 73 3.73 -12.06 -0.56
CA ILE A 73 2.78 -11.06 -1.08
C ILE A 73 3.44 -9.72 -1.41
N GLU A 74 4.75 -9.58 -1.15
CA GLU A 74 5.52 -8.36 -1.38
C GLU A 74 5.35 -7.82 -2.80
N HIS A 75 5.55 -8.67 -3.80
CA HIS A 75 5.42 -8.28 -5.21
C HIS A 75 4.00 -7.81 -5.59
N ILE A 76 2.97 -8.19 -4.84
CA ILE A 76 1.59 -7.73 -5.07
C ILE A 76 1.36 -6.43 -4.31
N GLY A 77 1.74 -6.40 -3.03
CA GLY A 77 1.54 -5.25 -2.14
C GLY A 77 2.32 -4.02 -2.57
N GLN A 78 3.63 -4.15 -2.81
CA GLN A 78 4.50 -3.02 -3.18
C GLN A 78 4.23 -2.47 -4.58
N ASN A 79 3.81 -3.32 -5.53
CA ASN A 79 3.49 -2.89 -6.89
C ASN A 79 2.04 -2.38 -7.03
N SER A 80 1.23 -2.52 -5.99
CA SER A 80 -0.12 -1.96 -5.97
C SER A 80 -0.06 -0.45 -5.74
N PRO A 81 -0.93 0.35 -6.39
CA PRO A 81 -0.97 1.78 -6.13
C PRO A 81 -1.26 2.07 -4.65
N GLN A 82 -0.62 3.12 -4.13
CA GLN A 82 -0.86 3.62 -2.77
C GLN A 82 -2.35 3.83 -2.53
N GLY A 83 -2.84 3.43 -1.35
CA GLY A 83 -4.25 3.54 -0.96
C GLY A 83 -5.19 2.46 -1.52
N THR A 84 -4.72 1.55 -2.39
CA THR A 84 -5.51 0.37 -2.77
C THR A 84 -5.55 -0.67 -1.63
N PRO A 85 -6.58 -1.55 -1.58
CA PRO A 85 -6.68 -2.56 -0.52
C PRO A 85 -5.43 -3.44 -0.38
N ASN A 86 -4.81 -3.81 -1.50
CA ASN A 86 -3.58 -4.61 -1.52
C ASN A 86 -2.41 -3.87 -0.88
N ALA A 87 -2.20 -2.60 -1.24
CA ALA A 87 -1.12 -1.78 -0.70
C ALA A 87 -1.31 -1.52 0.81
N VAL A 88 -2.53 -1.20 1.23
CA VAL A 88 -2.86 -0.92 2.64
C VAL A 88 -2.63 -2.15 3.51
N LEU A 89 -3.22 -3.30 3.14
CA LEU A 89 -3.07 -4.52 3.93
C LEU A 89 -1.63 -5.01 4.00
N TYR A 90 -0.88 -4.86 2.90
CA TYR A 90 0.55 -5.19 2.90
C TYR A 90 1.35 -4.27 3.84
N GLN A 91 1.15 -2.95 3.77
CA GLN A 91 1.86 -1.99 4.62
C GLN A 91 1.57 -2.21 6.11
N ASP A 92 0.31 -2.48 6.45
CA ASP A 92 -0.08 -2.77 7.82
C ASP A 92 0.50 -4.09 8.32
N ALA A 93 0.49 -5.13 7.49
CA ALA A 93 1.12 -6.40 7.82
C ALA A 93 2.64 -6.26 7.99
N ALA A 94 3.31 -5.51 7.11
CA ALA A 94 4.74 -5.22 7.22
C ALA A 94 5.08 -4.49 8.51
N THR A 95 4.25 -3.53 8.90
CA THR A 95 4.40 -2.80 10.17
C THR A 95 4.26 -3.73 11.38
N VAL A 96 3.30 -4.65 11.35
CA VAL A 96 3.13 -5.66 12.41
C VAL A 96 4.36 -6.57 12.52
N VAL A 97 4.87 -7.09 11.39
CA VAL A 97 6.06 -7.95 11.38
C VAL A 97 7.27 -7.20 11.96
N ALA A 98 7.56 -6.00 11.46
CA ALA A 98 8.69 -5.21 11.92
C ALA A 98 8.63 -4.86 13.42
N LEU A 99 7.42 -4.65 13.97
CA LEU A 99 7.24 -4.38 15.40
C LEU A 99 7.35 -5.64 16.26
N ASP A 100 6.94 -6.80 15.74
CA ASP A 100 7.16 -8.08 16.40
C ASP A 100 8.66 -8.41 16.49
N ASP A 101 9.38 -8.23 15.38
CA ASP A 101 10.84 -8.40 15.35
C ASP A 101 11.55 -7.43 16.32
N ALA A 102 11.12 -6.16 16.34
CA ALA A 102 11.67 -5.17 17.27
C ALA A 102 11.35 -5.48 18.74
N MET A 103 10.25 -6.19 19.02
CA MET A 103 9.89 -6.63 20.36
C MET A 103 10.73 -7.84 20.81
N ASN A 104 11.12 -8.70 19.88
CA ASN A 104 11.96 -9.88 20.14
C ASN A 104 13.47 -9.57 20.09
N ALA A 105 13.87 -8.42 19.54
CA ALA A 105 15.26 -7.98 19.48
C ALA A 105 15.85 -7.63 20.86
N GLU A 106 17.16 -7.82 21.01
CA GLU A 106 17.89 -7.38 22.20
C GLU A 106 17.79 -5.86 22.37
N GLY A 107 17.39 -5.40 23.57
CA GLY A 107 17.15 -3.99 23.83
C GLY A 107 15.81 -3.46 23.30
N ALA A 108 14.82 -4.35 23.11
CA ALA A 108 13.47 -4.01 22.66
C ALA A 108 12.94 -2.70 23.28
N PRO A 109 12.41 -1.77 22.46
CA PRO A 109 11.88 -0.52 22.96
C PRO A 109 10.75 -0.76 23.96
N ALA A 110 10.71 0.01 25.06
CA ALA A 110 9.66 -0.10 26.08
C ALA A 110 8.23 0.11 25.53
N ARG A 111 8.10 0.74 24.35
CA ARG A 111 6.83 0.97 23.66
C ARG A 111 6.49 -0.09 22.61
N ALA A 112 7.40 -1.01 22.28
CA ALA A 112 7.24 -1.97 21.19
C ALA A 112 5.96 -2.80 21.34
N ALA A 113 5.66 -3.31 22.54
CA ALA A 113 4.43 -4.06 22.79
C ALA A 113 3.15 -3.22 22.58
N GLY A 114 3.18 -1.95 22.99
CA GLY A 114 2.05 -1.03 22.81
C GLY A 114 1.84 -0.64 21.36
N ASP A 115 2.92 -0.43 20.62
CA ASP A 115 2.88 -0.08 19.21
C ASP A 115 2.50 -1.30 18.34
N LEU A 116 2.97 -2.50 18.69
CA LEU A 116 2.53 -3.77 18.08
C LEU A 116 1.03 -3.99 18.29
N SER A 117 0.52 -3.73 19.50
CA SER A 117 -0.91 -3.83 19.78
C SER A 117 -1.75 -2.90 18.90
N LYS A 118 -1.31 -1.64 18.72
CA LYS A 118 -1.99 -0.69 17.81
C LYS A 118 -1.90 -1.14 16.35
N ALA A 119 -0.75 -1.64 15.91
CA ALA A 119 -0.56 -2.12 14.55
C ALA A 119 -1.47 -3.34 14.26
N LEU A 120 -1.57 -4.30 15.20
CA LEU A 120 -2.50 -5.43 15.10
C LEU A 120 -3.96 -4.98 15.05
N ALA A 121 -4.34 -3.99 15.85
CA ALA A 121 -5.68 -3.44 15.83
C ALA A 121 -6.01 -2.77 14.49
N LYS A 122 -5.05 -2.01 13.93
CA LYS A 122 -5.19 -1.40 12.60
C LYS A 122 -5.31 -2.46 11.51
N LEU A 123 -4.39 -3.42 11.46
CA LEU A 123 -4.42 -4.52 10.49
C LEU A 123 -5.75 -5.28 10.55
N LYS A 124 -6.27 -5.56 11.75
CA LYS A 124 -7.59 -6.16 11.91
C LYS A 124 -8.69 -5.29 11.33
N ALA A 125 -8.71 -3.99 11.62
CA ALA A 125 -9.73 -3.09 11.11
C ALA A 125 -9.74 -3.04 9.58
N ASP A 126 -8.57 -3.00 8.95
CA ASP A 126 -8.46 -3.01 7.49
C ASP A 126 -8.82 -4.39 6.90
N LEU A 127 -8.48 -5.50 7.56
CA LEU A 127 -8.97 -6.84 7.17
C LEU A 127 -10.50 -6.93 7.23
N ASP A 128 -11.13 -6.44 8.30
CA ASP A 128 -12.59 -6.45 8.43
C ASP A 128 -13.25 -5.55 7.37
N LYS A 129 -12.64 -4.40 7.06
CA LYS A 129 -13.11 -3.47 6.02
C LYS A 129 -13.06 -4.06 4.61
N TYR A 130 -12.00 -4.81 4.30
CA TYR A 130 -11.79 -5.39 2.98
C TYR A 130 -12.27 -6.85 2.87
N GLN A 131 -13.00 -7.36 3.86
CA GLN A 131 -13.56 -8.69 3.81
C GLN A 131 -14.36 -8.88 2.52
N VAL A 132 -13.88 -9.77 1.67
CA VAL A 132 -14.59 -10.18 0.46
C VAL A 132 -15.77 -11.04 0.91
N SER A 133 -17.00 -10.60 0.61
CA SER A 133 -18.23 -11.38 0.80
C SER A 133 -18.39 -12.38 -0.34
#